data_AF-A0A432T0E8-F1
#
_entry.id   AF-A0A432T0E8-F1
#
_cell.length_a   1.000
_cell.length_b   1.000
_cell.length_c   1.000
_cell.angle_alpha   90.00
_cell.angle_beta   90.00
_cell.angle_gamma   90.00
#
_symmetry.space_group_name_H-M   'P 1'
#
loop_
_entity.id
_entity.type
_entity.pdbx_description
1 polymer ?
#
loop_
_entity_poly.entity_id
_entity_poly.type
_entity_poly.pdbx_seq_one_letter_code
_entity_poly.pdbx_strand_id
1 'polypeptide(L)'
;MNSILDTFDSLSITLLETLKRFPLASLSAFLASLILILLIEIEYSPTNEIVLLANKVAFVLTLGIFLFPVLYLLNRSIFFKLIGIGVLVAYFYFLPLEIDTLAVLRHMLLILALFFMFFWAPFLNTNISNKNIWEWTMKILIILLVTIILTLTFYGVFYILMFSLRELFEVEVLDKRYWQFIILVLGLFSVNFFLSQMPKYICLLQLKKYTRVGAVFTKYILTPITMLYMFVLFAYIVKILLLGLWNEVTIDWMIIGFTFFAIATYMFWTPLVERLHSNFRNLIWGSLFVLSIILALSIWIRLIDGLTLEMLYLILLFDVWLMLISLYFLFFENASYKWLFFSISLFIGLSQSEYVIDWLLLLMR
;
A
#
# COMPACT_ATOMS: atom_id res chain seq x y z
N MET A 1 -28.49 12.83 -28.61
CA MET A 1 -27.26 12.47 -29.35
C MET A 1 -26.09 13.39 -28.97
N ASN A 2 -26.27 14.73 -28.94
CA ASN A 2 -25.20 15.67 -28.53
C ASN A 2 -24.65 15.42 -27.12
N SER A 3 -25.50 15.16 -26.12
CA SER A 3 -25.04 14.87 -24.74
C SER A 3 -24.19 13.60 -24.60
N ILE A 4 -24.29 12.63 -25.52
CA ILE A 4 -23.47 11.41 -25.48
C ILE A 4 -22.12 11.68 -26.15
N LEU A 5 -22.11 12.45 -27.23
CA LEU A 5 -20.86 12.88 -27.88
C LEU A 5 -20.05 13.79 -26.94
N ASP A 6 -20.70 14.74 -26.27
CA ASP A 6 -20.05 15.61 -25.28
C ASP A 6 -19.44 14.83 -24.10
N THR A 7 -20.09 13.73 -23.66
CA THR A 7 -19.54 12.88 -22.60
C THR A 7 -18.37 12.05 -23.08
N PHE A 8 -18.42 11.47 -24.29
CA PHE A 8 -17.28 10.78 -24.90
C PHE A 8 -16.09 11.72 -25.14
N ASP A 9 -16.33 12.94 -25.58
CA ASP A 9 -15.29 13.96 -25.75
C ASP A 9 -14.67 14.33 -24.40
N SER A 10 -15.49 14.54 -23.36
CA SER A 10 -14.97 14.83 -22.02
C SER A 10 -14.12 13.70 -21.44
N LEU A 11 -14.52 12.44 -21.66
CA LEU A 11 -13.79 11.24 -21.24
C LEU A 11 -12.48 11.07 -22.01
N SER A 12 -12.50 11.27 -23.32
CA SER A 12 -11.28 11.17 -24.15
C SER A 12 -10.27 12.26 -23.78
N ILE A 13 -10.73 13.48 -23.50
CA ILE A 13 -9.87 14.59 -23.02
C ILE A 13 -9.26 14.25 -21.66
N THR A 14 -10.05 13.72 -20.71
CA THR A 14 -9.52 13.33 -19.39
C THR A 14 -8.53 12.17 -19.47
N LEU A 15 -8.78 11.18 -20.32
CA LEU A 15 -7.82 10.10 -20.57
C LEU A 15 -6.52 10.63 -21.21
N LEU A 16 -6.63 11.51 -22.20
CA LEU A 16 -5.47 12.15 -22.83
C LEU A 16 -4.68 13.02 -21.84
N GLU A 17 -5.34 13.76 -20.97
CA GLU A 17 -4.67 14.52 -19.91
C GLU A 17 -3.93 13.60 -18.93
N THR A 18 -4.49 12.43 -18.64
CA THR A 18 -3.88 11.44 -17.75
C THR A 18 -2.64 10.82 -18.37
N LEU A 19 -2.74 10.41 -19.64
CA LEU A 19 -1.61 9.90 -20.42
C LEU A 19 -0.50 10.94 -20.56
N LYS A 20 -0.85 12.21 -20.75
CA LYS A 20 0.12 13.32 -20.77
C LYS A 20 0.79 13.53 -19.41
N ARG A 21 0.06 13.31 -18.31
CA ARG A 21 0.58 13.53 -16.96
C ARG A 21 1.46 12.37 -16.46
N PHE A 22 1.06 11.12 -16.71
CA PHE A 22 1.76 9.92 -16.25
C PHE A 22 2.01 8.90 -17.37
N PRO A 23 2.76 9.25 -18.42
CA PRO A 23 2.91 8.41 -19.62
C PRO A 23 3.60 7.07 -19.33
N LEU A 24 4.67 7.10 -18.52
CA LEU A 24 5.46 5.90 -18.20
C LEU A 24 4.69 4.90 -17.32
N ALA A 25 3.85 5.40 -16.40
CA ALA A 25 3.02 4.55 -15.55
C ALA A 25 1.96 3.81 -16.37
N SER A 26 1.28 4.53 -17.27
CA SER A 26 0.28 3.93 -18.17
C SER A 26 0.91 2.90 -19.12
N LEU A 27 2.08 3.23 -19.68
CA LEU A 27 2.83 2.30 -20.53
C LEU A 27 3.25 1.04 -19.75
N SER A 28 3.73 1.19 -18.51
CA SER A 28 4.08 0.04 -17.67
C SER A 28 2.87 -0.84 -17.36
N ALA A 29 1.70 -0.25 -17.11
CA ALA A 29 0.46 -0.99 -16.87
C ALA A 29 -0.02 -1.73 -18.12
N PHE A 30 0.07 -1.09 -19.29
CA PHE A 30 -0.27 -1.72 -20.56
C PHE A 30 0.66 -2.92 -20.86
N LEU A 31 1.98 -2.73 -20.80
CA LEU A 31 2.93 -3.81 -21.04
C LEU A 31 2.81 -4.95 -20.02
N ALA A 32 2.62 -4.63 -18.73
CA ALA A 32 2.38 -5.63 -17.70
C ALA A 32 1.12 -6.45 -18.02
N SER A 33 0.02 -5.79 -18.38
CA SER A 33 -1.23 -6.48 -18.74
C SER A 33 -1.07 -7.39 -19.96
N LEU A 34 -0.34 -6.93 -20.99
CA LEU A 34 -0.09 -7.71 -22.21
C LEU A 34 0.73 -8.97 -21.90
N ILE A 35 1.82 -8.82 -21.14
CA ILE A 35 2.69 -9.95 -20.78
C ILE A 35 1.94 -10.95 -19.90
N LEU A 36 1.19 -10.48 -18.90
CA LEU A 36 0.40 -11.35 -18.04
C LEU A 36 -0.69 -12.12 -18.81
N ILE A 37 -1.35 -11.48 -19.79
CA ILE A 37 -2.32 -12.16 -20.66
C ILE A 37 -1.64 -13.25 -21.49
N LEU A 38 -0.46 -12.99 -22.04
CA LEU A 38 0.32 -13.98 -22.79
C LEU A 38 0.76 -15.15 -21.89
N LEU A 39 1.16 -14.87 -20.65
CA LEU A 39 1.53 -15.90 -19.67
C LEU A 39 0.36 -16.81 -19.29
N ILE A 40 -0.87 -16.28 -19.25
CA ILE A 40 -2.09 -17.09 -19.04
C ILE A 40 -2.35 -18.02 -20.23
N GLU A 41 -2.08 -17.56 -21.46
CA GLU A 41 -2.33 -18.34 -22.68
C GLU A 41 -1.35 -19.51 -22.83
N ILE A 42 -0.06 -19.27 -22.56
CA ILE A 42 1.02 -20.25 -22.76
C ILE A 42 1.06 -21.33 -21.64
N GLU A 43 0.33 -21.11 -20.53
CA GLU A 43 0.45 -21.82 -19.25
C GLU A 43 1.87 -21.73 -18.65
N TYR A 44 1.93 -21.46 -17.34
CA TYR A 44 3.22 -21.31 -16.67
C TYR A 44 3.97 -22.65 -16.65
N SER A 45 5.09 -22.72 -17.36
CA SER A 45 6.00 -23.85 -17.37
C SER A 45 7.34 -23.45 -16.75
N PRO A 46 7.75 -24.02 -15.61
CA PRO A 46 9.00 -23.67 -14.94
C PRO A 46 10.24 -24.11 -15.75
N THR A 47 10.07 -24.94 -16.78
CA THR A 47 11.18 -25.40 -17.63
C THR A 47 11.48 -24.47 -18.81
N ASN A 48 10.61 -23.50 -19.10
CA ASN A 48 10.77 -22.62 -20.25
C ASN A 48 11.39 -21.28 -19.82
N GLU A 49 12.66 -21.05 -20.17
CA GLU A 49 13.39 -19.82 -19.85
C GLU A 49 12.67 -18.55 -20.34
N ILE A 50 11.99 -18.61 -21.48
CA ILE A 50 11.25 -17.46 -22.04
C ILE A 50 10.07 -17.08 -21.13
N VAL A 51 9.38 -18.08 -20.57
CA VAL A 51 8.25 -17.88 -19.65
C VAL A 51 8.73 -17.31 -18.32
N LEU A 52 9.84 -17.82 -17.79
CA LEU A 52 10.48 -17.29 -16.58
C LEU A 52 10.91 -15.83 -16.76
N LEU A 53 11.54 -15.51 -17.89
CA LEU A 53 11.95 -14.14 -18.20
C LEU A 53 10.75 -13.22 -18.38
N ALA A 54 9.70 -13.65 -19.06
CA ALA A 54 8.46 -12.90 -19.20
C ALA A 54 7.79 -12.62 -17.84
N ASN A 55 7.75 -13.61 -16.94
CA ASN A 55 7.24 -13.44 -15.57
C ASN A 55 8.06 -12.40 -14.79
N LYS A 56 9.39 -12.50 -14.86
CA LYS A 56 10.31 -11.53 -14.26
C LYS A 56 10.10 -10.11 -14.81
N VAL A 57 9.90 -9.94 -16.11
CA VAL A 57 9.58 -8.64 -16.71
C VAL A 57 8.23 -8.12 -16.22
N ALA A 58 7.21 -8.98 -16.08
CA ALA A 58 5.91 -8.58 -15.54
C ALA A 58 6.04 -7.98 -14.13
N PHE A 59 6.81 -8.61 -13.24
CA PHE A 59 7.10 -8.10 -11.89
C PHE A 59 7.82 -6.75 -11.89
N VAL A 60 8.73 -6.52 -12.84
CA VAL A 60 9.40 -5.20 -12.96
C VAL A 60 8.40 -4.14 -13.41
N LEU A 61 7.54 -4.47 -14.39
CA LEU A 61 6.57 -3.51 -14.91
C LEU A 61 5.49 -3.16 -13.89
N THR A 62 5.01 -4.12 -13.09
CA THR A 62 4.06 -3.85 -11.99
C THR A 62 4.64 -2.89 -10.95
N LEU A 63 5.95 -2.98 -10.65
CA LEU A 63 6.64 -2.01 -9.79
C LEU A 63 6.65 -0.61 -10.45
N GLY A 64 6.88 -0.55 -11.77
CA GLY A 64 6.85 0.68 -12.56
C GLY A 64 5.54 1.46 -12.46
N ILE A 65 4.40 0.76 -12.35
CA ILE A 65 3.07 1.36 -12.21
C ILE A 65 3.00 2.32 -11.02
N PHE A 66 3.61 1.96 -9.89
CA PHE A 66 3.61 2.78 -8.67
C PHE A 66 4.82 3.72 -8.59
N LEU A 67 5.98 3.28 -9.10
CA LEU A 67 7.23 4.05 -9.04
C LEU A 67 7.16 5.36 -9.83
N PHE A 68 6.72 5.31 -11.09
CA PHE A 68 6.75 6.50 -11.95
C PHE A 68 5.84 7.64 -11.45
N PRO A 69 4.60 7.38 -11.01
CA PRO A 69 3.77 8.44 -10.43
C PRO A 69 4.36 9.03 -9.15
N VAL A 70 4.94 8.20 -8.27
CA VAL A 70 5.57 8.65 -7.02
C VAL A 70 6.76 9.57 -7.32
N LEU A 71 7.64 9.17 -8.24
CA LEU A 71 8.79 9.98 -8.63
C LEU A 71 8.36 11.31 -9.25
N TYR A 72 7.30 11.31 -10.06
CA TYR A 72 6.71 12.54 -10.60
C TYR A 72 6.13 13.46 -9.52
N LEU A 73 5.51 12.90 -8.48
CA LEU A 73 5.00 13.66 -7.33
C LEU A 73 6.12 14.26 -6.49
N LEU A 74 7.27 13.58 -6.40
CA LEU A 74 8.44 14.05 -5.67
C LEU A 74 9.14 15.19 -6.43
N ASN A 75 9.35 15.02 -7.74
CA ASN A 75 9.90 16.05 -8.60
C ASN A 75 9.51 15.82 -10.08
N ARG A 76 9.10 16.89 -10.77
CA ARG A 76 8.66 16.85 -12.17
C ARG A 76 9.81 16.80 -13.19
N SER A 77 11.06 16.91 -12.72
CA SER A 77 12.26 16.86 -13.57
C SER A 77 12.38 15.55 -14.34
N ILE A 78 12.89 15.63 -15.57
CA ILE A 78 13.22 14.46 -16.41
C ILE A 78 14.19 13.50 -15.69
N PHE A 79 15.06 14.03 -14.83
CA PHE A 79 16.05 13.26 -14.08
C PHE A 79 15.39 12.17 -13.21
N PHE A 80 14.25 12.47 -12.59
CA PHE A 80 13.54 11.49 -11.76
C PHE A 80 12.92 10.36 -12.59
N LYS A 81 12.56 10.61 -13.85
CA LYS A 81 12.13 9.55 -14.77
C LYS A 81 13.28 8.60 -15.12
N LEU A 82 14.49 9.15 -15.34
CA LEU A 82 15.70 8.34 -15.57
C LEU A 82 16.09 7.52 -14.35
N ILE A 83 16.00 8.10 -13.14
CA ILE A 83 16.16 7.34 -11.89
C ILE A 83 15.17 6.19 -11.84
N GLY A 84 13.90 6.43 -12.17
CA GLY A 84 12.88 5.38 -12.17
C GLY A 84 13.25 4.21 -13.09
N ILE A 85 13.72 4.50 -14.30
CA ILE A 85 14.20 3.47 -15.23
C ILE A 85 15.41 2.74 -14.64
N GLY A 86 16.39 3.46 -14.06
CA GLY A 86 17.55 2.86 -13.41
C GLY A 86 17.18 1.92 -12.26
N VAL A 87 16.19 2.29 -11.44
CA VAL A 87 15.66 1.45 -10.35
C VAL A 87 14.98 0.20 -10.91
N LEU A 88 14.20 0.31 -11.99
CA LEU A 88 13.57 -0.86 -12.62
C LEU A 88 14.60 -1.81 -13.22
N VAL A 89 15.66 -1.28 -13.84
CA VAL A 89 16.76 -2.08 -14.38
C VAL A 89 17.52 -2.78 -13.25
N ALA A 90 17.84 -2.06 -12.16
CA ALA A 90 18.47 -2.65 -10.99
C ALA A 90 17.58 -3.76 -10.40
N TYR A 91 16.29 -3.51 -10.24
CA TYR A 91 15.33 -4.49 -9.74
C TYR A 91 15.24 -5.73 -10.63
N PHE A 92 15.33 -5.57 -11.96
CA PHE A 92 15.44 -6.71 -12.89
C PHE A 92 16.69 -7.55 -12.60
N TYR A 93 17.86 -6.96 -12.33
CA TYR A 93 19.05 -7.75 -12.02
C TYR A 93 18.98 -8.43 -10.65
N PHE A 94 18.32 -7.81 -9.66
CA PHE A 94 18.15 -8.39 -8.33
C PHE A 94 17.12 -9.53 -8.28
N LEU A 95 16.13 -9.55 -9.17
CA LEU A 95 15.11 -10.60 -9.15
C LEU A 95 15.72 -11.96 -9.57
N PRO A 96 15.52 -13.05 -8.81
CA PRO A 96 15.89 -14.39 -9.28
C PRO A 96 15.11 -14.77 -10.55
N LEU A 97 15.67 -15.68 -11.34
CA LEU A 97 15.01 -16.17 -12.57
C LEU A 97 13.73 -16.94 -12.22
N GLU A 98 13.80 -17.79 -11.19
CA GLU A 98 12.64 -18.47 -10.61
C GLU A 98 12.08 -17.63 -9.46
N ILE A 99 10.83 -17.22 -9.59
CA ILE A 99 10.15 -16.39 -8.59
C ILE A 99 9.50 -17.30 -7.55
N ASP A 100 10.17 -17.46 -6.41
CA ASP A 100 9.63 -18.16 -5.25
C ASP A 100 8.63 -17.28 -4.45
N THR A 101 7.85 -17.90 -3.59
CA THR A 101 6.92 -17.31 -2.62
C THR A 101 7.52 -16.12 -1.85
N LEU A 102 8.78 -16.24 -1.44
CA LEU A 102 9.50 -15.18 -0.75
C LEU A 102 9.73 -13.94 -1.64
N ALA A 103 10.05 -14.15 -2.92
CA ALA A 103 10.21 -13.06 -3.89
C ALA A 103 8.87 -12.36 -4.16
N VAL A 104 7.76 -13.11 -4.18
CA VAL A 104 6.40 -12.54 -4.27
C VAL A 104 6.10 -11.66 -3.06
N LEU A 105 6.35 -12.16 -1.85
CA LEU A 105 6.12 -11.41 -0.61
C LEU A 105 6.92 -10.10 -0.61
N ARG A 106 8.18 -10.13 -1.04
CA ARG A 106 9.01 -8.91 -1.15
C ARG A 106 8.51 -7.94 -2.20
N HIS A 107 8.10 -8.44 -3.36
CA HIS A 107 7.50 -7.59 -4.38
C HIS A 107 6.25 -6.88 -3.86
N MET A 108 5.40 -7.58 -3.11
CA MET A 108 4.22 -6.99 -2.46
C MET A 108 4.60 -5.94 -1.40
N LEU A 109 5.64 -6.19 -0.60
CA LEU A 109 6.18 -5.22 0.35
C LEU A 109 6.72 -3.96 -0.37
N LEU A 110 7.42 -4.12 -1.49
CA LEU A 110 7.90 -3.00 -2.30
C LEU A 110 6.76 -2.16 -2.88
N ILE A 111 5.71 -2.82 -3.41
CA ILE A 111 4.50 -2.13 -3.87
C ILE A 111 3.87 -1.37 -2.70
N LEU A 112 3.78 -1.98 -1.52
CA LEU A 112 3.25 -1.35 -0.32
C LEU A 112 4.09 -0.14 0.12
N ALA A 113 5.41 -0.22 0.05
CA ALA A 113 6.31 0.89 0.35
C ALA A 113 6.09 2.06 -0.61
N LEU A 114 5.99 1.79 -1.92
CA LEU A 114 5.68 2.79 -2.95
C LEU A 114 4.27 3.36 -2.77
N PHE A 115 3.32 2.53 -2.34
CA PHE A 115 1.97 2.99 -2.03
C PHE A 115 1.98 4.04 -0.91
N PHE A 116 2.71 3.79 0.19
CA PHE A 116 2.89 4.78 1.25
C PHE A 116 3.58 6.06 0.78
N MET A 117 4.44 5.99 -0.25
CA MET A 117 5.06 7.18 -0.84
C MET A 117 4.04 8.15 -1.43
N PHE A 118 2.89 7.69 -1.93
CA PHE A 118 1.85 8.61 -2.42
C PHE A 118 1.35 9.57 -1.33
N PHE A 119 1.42 9.19 -0.05
CA PHE A 119 0.95 10.04 1.05
C PHE A 119 1.95 11.13 1.45
N TRP A 120 3.26 10.90 1.28
CA TRP A 120 4.30 11.83 1.75
C TRP A 120 5.12 12.50 0.65
N ALA A 121 5.28 11.86 -0.53
CA ALA A 121 6.13 12.35 -1.62
C ALA A 121 5.84 13.80 -2.03
N PRO A 122 4.57 14.25 -2.16
CA PRO A 122 4.28 15.64 -2.53
C PRO A 122 4.69 16.67 -1.45
N PHE A 123 4.86 16.22 -0.21
CA PHE A 123 5.11 17.06 0.97
C PHE A 123 6.59 17.09 1.38
N LEU A 124 7.49 16.41 0.66
CA LEU A 124 8.88 16.30 1.09
C LEU A 124 9.55 17.67 1.23
N ASN A 125 9.35 18.56 0.25
CA ASN A 125 9.95 19.89 0.20
C ASN A 125 9.04 21.02 0.70
N THR A 126 7.86 20.71 1.25
CA THR A 126 6.90 21.72 1.70
C THR A 126 6.49 21.47 3.15
N ASN A 127 6.60 22.50 3.99
CA ASN A 127 6.07 22.45 5.36
C ASN A 127 4.58 22.77 5.31
N ILE A 128 3.77 21.74 5.52
CA ILE A 128 2.32 21.80 5.40
C ILE A 128 1.70 21.26 6.69
N SER A 129 0.53 21.79 7.06
CA SER A 129 -0.20 21.37 8.26
C SER A 129 -0.67 19.91 8.17
N ASN A 130 -0.79 19.24 9.31
CA ASN A 130 -1.33 17.87 9.37
C ASN A 130 -2.74 17.75 8.79
N LYS A 131 -3.55 18.81 8.84
CA LYS A 131 -4.89 18.85 8.22
C LYS A 131 -4.82 18.66 6.71
N ASN A 132 -3.91 19.35 6.02
CA ASN A 132 -3.75 19.24 4.58
C ASN A 132 -3.17 17.87 4.18
N ILE A 133 -2.24 17.32 4.96
CA ILE A 133 -1.71 15.96 4.75
C ILE A 133 -2.83 14.92 4.90
N TRP A 134 -3.68 15.10 5.92
CA TRP A 134 -4.85 14.24 6.14
C TRP A 134 -5.84 14.32 4.97
N GLU A 135 -6.17 15.51 4.48
CA GLU A 135 -7.08 15.67 3.33
C GLU A 135 -6.54 15.02 2.05
N TRP A 136 -5.23 15.18 1.80
CA TRP A 136 -4.56 14.50 0.70
C TRP A 136 -4.64 12.99 0.83
N THR A 137 -4.32 12.46 2.00
CA THR A 137 -4.36 11.02 2.30
C THR A 137 -5.77 10.47 2.10
N MET A 138 -6.78 11.13 2.68
CA MET A 138 -8.18 10.75 2.52
C MET A 138 -8.63 10.78 1.07
N LYS A 139 -8.19 11.78 0.30
CA LYS A 139 -8.55 11.86 -1.12
C LYS A 139 -7.95 10.71 -1.92
N ILE A 140 -6.68 10.35 -1.69
CA ILE A 140 -6.07 9.18 -2.32
C ILE A 140 -6.81 7.90 -1.93
N LEU A 141 -7.11 7.71 -0.64
CA LEU A 141 -7.83 6.53 -0.17
C LEU A 141 -9.23 6.42 -0.79
N ILE A 142 -9.96 7.52 -0.92
CA ILE A 142 -11.28 7.55 -1.57
C ILE A 142 -11.14 7.22 -3.07
N ILE A 143 -10.15 7.79 -3.76
CA ILE A 143 -9.90 7.49 -5.18
C ILE A 143 -9.59 6.00 -5.35
N LEU A 144 -8.73 5.44 -4.50
CA LEU A 144 -8.39 4.02 -4.52
C LEU A 144 -9.63 3.15 -4.28
N LEU A 145 -10.44 3.47 -3.27
CA LEU A 145 -11.67 2.74 -2.96
C LEU A 145 -12.67 2.79 -4.12
N VAL A 146 -12.89 3.97 -4.70
CA VAL A 146 -13.76 4.12 -5.89
C VAL A 146 -13.21 3.32 -7.07
N THR A 147 -11.89 3.33 -7.28
CA THR A 147 -11.24 2.54 -8.34
C THR A 147 -11.49 1.05 -8.15
N ILE A 148 -11.33 0.53 -6.93
CA ILE A 148 -11.59 -0.87 -6.60
C ILE A 148 -13.06 -1.24 -6.85
N ILE A 149 -14.01 -0.43 -6.35
CA ILE A 149 -15.45 -0.67 -6.56
C ILE A 149 -15.80 -0.71 -8.04
N LEU A 150 -15.30 0.26 -8.83
CA LEU A 150 -15.54 0.30 -10.27
C LEU A 150 -14.94 -0.92 -10.96
N THR A 151 -13.72 -1.30 -10.62
CA THR A 151 -13.04 -2.49 -11.16
C THR A 151 -13.83 -3.76 -10.88
N LEU A 152 -14.27 -3.96 -9.65
CA LEU A 152 -15.09 -5.11 -9.25
C LEU A 152 -16.45 -5.11 -9.93
N THR A 153 -17.03 -3.93 -10.16
CA THR A 153 -18.30 -3.80 -10.89
C THR A 153 -18.12 -4.19 -12.35
N PHE A 154 -17.07 -3.71 -13.03
CA PHE A 154 -16.75 -4.12 -14.40
C PHE A 154 -16.53 -5.63 -14.52
N TYR A 155 -15.76 -6.20 -13.59
CA TYR A 155 -15.53 -7.65 -13.56
C TYR A 155 -16.82 -8.43 -13.27
N GLY A 156 -17.63 -7.97 -12.31
CA GLY A 156 -18.90 -8.61 -11.95
C GLY A 156 -19.92 -8.58 -13.09
N VAL A 157 -20.05 -7.46 -13.80
CA VAL A 157 -20.91 -7.36 -14.99
C VAL A 157 -20.44 -8.33 -16.07
N PHE A 158 -19.14 -8.39 -16.35
CA PHE A 158 -18.59 -9.36 -17.31
C PHE A 158 -18.86 -10.80 -16.90
N TYR A 159 -18.67 -11.13 -15.62
CA TYR A 159 -18.92 -12.46 -15.09
C TYR A 159 -20.39 -12.89 -15.27
N ILE A 160 -21.33 -12.00 -14.92
CA ILE A 160 -22.77 -12.23 -15.10
C ILE A 160 -23.11 -12.41 -16.57
N LEU A 161 -22.54 -11.59 -17.47
CA LEU A 161 -22.75 -11.73 -18.91
C LEU A 161 -22.26 -13.07 -19.45
N MET A 162 -21.05 -13.50 -19.08
CA MET A 162 -20.53 -14.80 -19.51
C MET A 162 -21.36 -15.96 -18.95
N PHE A 163 -21.83 -15.85 -17.70
CA PHE A 163 -22.75 -16.82 -17.10
C PHE A 163 -24.09 -16.89 -17.87
N SER A 164 -24.68 -15.75 -18.21
CA SER A 164 -25.89 -15.69 -19.04
C SER A 164 -25.67 -16.30 -20.42
N LEU A 165 -24.53 -16.04 -21.07
CA LEU A 165 -24.23 -16.65 -22.37
C LEU A 165 -24.13 -18.17 -22.29
N ARG A 166 -23.57 -18.69 -21.20
CA ARG A 166 -23.50 -20.13 -20.95
C ARG A 166 -24.89 -20.75 -20.77
N GLU A 167 -25.74 -20.14 -19.93
CA GLU A 167 -27.06 -20.70 -19.61
C GLU A 167 -28.10 -20.52 -20.74
N LEU A 168 -28.06 -19.39 -21.46
CA LEU A 168 -29.08 -19.05 -22.48
C LEU A 168 -28.70 -19.54 -23.89
N PHE A 169 -27.40 -19.61 -24.19
CA PHE A 169 -26.91 -19.89 -25.53
C PHE A 169 -25.93 -21.08 -25.57
N GLU A 170 -25.72 -21.77 -24.46
CA GLU A 170 -24.78 -22.90 -24.34
C GLU A 170 -23.35 -22.56 -24.79
N VAL A 171 -22.97 -21.28 -24.72
CA VAL A 171 -21.62 -20.83 -25.08
C VAL A 171 -20.68 -21.10 -23.91
N GLU A 172 -19.81 -22.09 -24.05
CA GLU A 172 -18.79 -22.40 -23.06
C GLU A 172 -17.61 -21.41 -23.16
N VAL A 173 -17.32 -20.73 -22.05
CA VAL A 173 -16.21 -19.79 -21.93
C VAL A 173 -15.16 -20.41 -21.01
N LEU A 174 -13.92 -20.51 -21.49
CA LEU A 174 -12.81 -21.04 -20.70
C LEU A 174 -12.48 -20.14 -19.51
N ASP A 175 -12.17 -20.73 -18.35
CA ASP A 175 -11.82 -20.01 -17.10
C ASP A 175 -10.67 -19.00 -17.29
N LYS A 176 -9.73 -19.29 -18.19
CA LYS A 176 -8.61 -18.40 -18.56
C LYS A 176 -9.09 -17.03 -19.05
N ARG A 177 -10.25 -16.95 -19.73
CA ARG A 177 -10.80 -15.69 -20.25
C ARG A 177 -11.22 -14.74 -19.13
N TYR A 178 -11.69 -15.26 -17.99
CA TYR A 178 -12.03 -14.45 -16.82
C TYR A 178 -10.77 -13.79 -16.23
N TRP A 179 -9.68 -14.55 -16.11
CA TRP A 179 -8.39 -14.04 -15.65
C TRP A 179 -7.78 -13.01 -16.61
N GLN A 180 -7.88 -13.24 -17.92
CA GLN A 180 -7.41 -12.27 -18.91
C GLN A 180 -8.22 -10.96 -18.83
N PHE A 181 -9.54 -11.05 -18.64
CA PHE A 181 -10.39 -9.87 -18.53
C PHE A 181 -10.08 -9.05 -17.27
N ILE A 182 -9.93 -9.66 -16.10
CA ILE A 182 -9.62 -8.90 -14.88
C ILE A 182 -8.25 -8.21 -14.97
N ILE A 183 -7.25 -8.84 -15.58
CA ILE A 183 -5.92 -8.24 -15.79
C ILE A 183 -6.00 -7.07 -16.76
N LEU A 184 -6.79 -7.21 -17.83
CA LEU A 184 -7.05 -6.13 -18.77
C LEU A 184 -7.70 -4.93 -18.07
N VAL A 185 -8.75 -5.17 -17.28
CA VAL A 185 -9.42 -4.10 -16.51
C VAL A 185 -8.45 -3.46 -15.52
N LEU A 186 -7.68 -4.24 -14.76
CA LEU A 186 -6.71 -3.72 -13.81
C LEU A 186 -5.64 -2.84 -14.47
N GLY A 187 -5.03 -3.32 -15.55
CA GLY A 187 -3.95 -2.61 -16.24
C GLY A 187 -4.42 -1.40 -17.03
N LEU A 188 -5.47 -1.55 -17.83
CA LEU A 188 -5.92 -0.49 -18.74
C LEU A 188 -6.89 0.49 -18.09
N PHE A 189 -7.83 0.01 -17.28
CA PHE A 189 -8.84 0.88 -16.68
C PHE A 189 -8.43 1.36 -15.30
N SER A 190 -8.16 0.45 -14.35
CA SER A 190 -8.00 0.80 -12.94
C SER A 190 -6.81 1.72 -12.69
N VAL A 191 -5.64 1.41 -13.26
CA VAL A 191 -4.44 2.26 -13.12
C VAL A 191 -4.68 3.65 -13.71
N ASN A 192 -5.20 3.72 -14.94
CA ASN A 192 -5.41 5.01 -15.61
C ASN A 192 -6.49 5.85 -14.90
N PHE A 193 -7.57 5.23 -14.44
CA PHE A 193 -8.60 5.90 -13.65
C PHE A 193 -8.06 6.42 -12.30
N PHE A 194 -7.27 5.62 -11.58
CA PHE A 194 -6.65 6.05 -10.33
C PHE A 194 -5.74 7.28 -10.55
N LEU A 195 -4.93 7.25 -11.61
CA LEU A 195 -4.01 8.33 -11.96
C LEU A 195 -4.73 9.58 -12.48
N SER A 196 -5.85 9.44 -13.19
CA SER A 196 -6.63 10.57 -13.73
C SER A 196 -7.26 11.40 -12.61
N GLN A 197 -7.72 10.74 -11.57
CA GLN A 197 -8.40 11.36 -10.44
C GLN A 197 -7.43 11.99 -9.42
N MET A 198 -6.13 11.71 -9.52
CA MET A 198 -5.14 12.31 -8.62
C MET A 198 -5.13 13.83 -8.69
N PRO A 199 -5.15 14.57 -7.57
CA PRO A 199 -5.15 16.03 -7.60
C PRO A 199 -3.91 16.61 -8.28
N LYS A 200 -4.07 17.63 -9.13
CA LYS A 200 -2.96 18.31 -9.84
C LYS A 200 -2.15 19.26 -8.93
N TYR A 201 -2.83 19.91 -7.98
CA TYR A 201 -2.26 20.92 -7.09
C TYR A 201 -2.54 20.59 -5.63
N ILE A 202 -1.47 20.31 -4.89
CA ILE A 202 -1.51 19.89 -3.49
C ILE A 202 -2.04 21.02 -2.60
N CYS A 203 -1.62 22.27 -2.87
CA CYS A 203 -1.94 23.45 -2.06
C CYS A 203 -3.32 24.07 -2.36
N LEU A 204 -4.03 23.62 -3.40
CA LEU A 204 -5.37 24.12 -3.76
C LEU A 204 -6.49 23.18 -3.28
N LEU A 205 -6.16 22.12 -2.53
CA LEU A 205 -7.15 21.36 -1.81
C LEU A 205 -7.73 22.27 -0.73
N GLN A 206 -8.88 22.87 -1.04
CA GLN A 206 -9.64 23.65 -0.08
C GLN A 206 -10.07 22.75 1.07
N LEU A 207 -9.91 23.26 2.30
CA LEU A 207 -10.41 22.65 3.51
C LEU A 207 -11.90 22.38 3.37
N LYS A 208 -12.27 21.16 2.94
CA LYS A 208 -13.67 20.77 2.91
C LYS A 208 -14.07 20.59 4.37
N LYS A 209 -15.09 21.34 4.80
CA LYS A 209 -15.69 21.14 6.13
C LYS A 209 -15.98 19.65 6.30
N TYR A 210 -15.37 19.06 7.32
CA TYR A 210 -15.54 17.66 7.64
C TYR A 210 -17.02 17.33 7.77
N THR A 211 -17.48 16.32 7.04
CA THR A 211 -18.91 16.04 6.95
C THR A 211 -19.46 15.64 8.32
N ARG A 212 -20.73 15.97 8.59
CA ARG A 212 -21.40 15.55 9.83
C ARG A 212 -21.34 14.03 10.00
N VAL A 213 -21.45 13.29 8.91
CA VAL A 213 -21.34 11.82 8.89
C VAL A 213 -19.94 11.36 9.32
N GLY A 214 -18.87 11.95 8.77
CA GLY A 214 -17.51 11.64 9.19
C GLY A 214 -17.27 11.94 10.67
N ALA A 215 -17.84 13.03 11.18
CA ALA A 215 -17.76 13.39 12.60
C ALA A 215 -18.39 12.35 13.51
N VAL A 216 -19.57 11.85 13.12
CA VAL A 216 -20.27 10.80 13.84
C VAL A 216 -19.47 9.50 13.78
N PHE A 217 -18.99 9.12 12.60
CA PHE A 217 -18.18 7.92 12.41
C PHE A 217 -16.94 7.93 13.30
N THR A 218 -16.18 9.02 13.30
CA THR A 218 -14.94 9.10 14.09
C THR A 218 -15.22 9.08 15.59
N LYS A 219 -16.17 9.91 16.07
CA LYS A 219 -16.41 10.07 17.51
C LYS A 219 -17.13 8.88 18.13
N TYR A 220 -18.15 8.34 17.47
CA TYR A 220 -19.06 7.35 18.06
C TYR A 220 -18.83 5.92 17.60
N ILE A 221 -18.15 5.71 16.48
CA ILE A 221 -17.90 4.35 15.96
C ILE A 221 -16.42 4.01 16.11
N LEU A 222 -15.55 4.79 15.46
CA LEU A 222 -14.13 4.48 15.36
C LEU A 222 -13.41 4.58 16.72
N THR A 223 -13.69 5.64 17.50
CA THR A 223 -13.07 5.84 18.81
C THR A 223 -13.45 4.75 19.83
N PRO A 224 -14.74 4.44 20.05
CA PRO A 224 -15.10 3.39 20.99
C PRO A 224 -14.59 2.01 20.59
N ILE A 225 -14.60 1.68 19.29
CA ILE A 225 -14.03 0.41 18.79
C ILE A 225 -12.53 0.34 19.10
N THR A 226 -11.79 1.43 18.88
CA THR A 226 -10.35 1.47 19.19
C THR A 226 -10.09 1.30 20.69
N MET A 227 -10.90 1.94 21.54
CA MET A 227 -10.78 1.78 23.00
C MET A 227 -11.13 0.37 23.46
N LEU A 228 -12.16 -0.24 22.88
CA LEU A 228 -12.53 -1.63 23.19
C LEU A 228 -11.42 -2.60 22.76
N TYR A 229 -10.87 -2.42 21.56
CA TYR A 229 -9.73 -3.22 21.10
C TYR A 229 -8.54 -3.05 22.04
N MET A 230 -8.19 -1.81 22.39
CA MET A 230 -7.13 -1.52 23.36
C MET A 230 -7.37 -2.28 24.67
N PHE A 231 -8.58 -2.20 25.23
CA PHE A 231 -8.92 -2.88 26.48
C PHE A 231 -8.74 -4.41 26.39
N VAL A 232 -9.26 -5.03 25.34
CA VAL A 232 -9.14 -6.48 25.13
C VAL A 232 -7.68 -6.89 24.94
N LEU A 233 -6.91 -6.12 24.15
CA LEU A 233 -5.50 -6.40 23.88
C LEU A 233 -4.67 -6.31 25.16
N PHE A 234 -4.85 -5.25 25.95
CA PHE A 234 -4.15 -5.09 27.22
C PHE A 234 -4.55 -6.16 28.25
N ALA A 235 -5.83 -6.57 28.30
CA ALA A 235 -6.25 -7.68 29.14
C ALA A 235 -5.58 -9.00 28.74
N TYR A 236 -5.45 -9.26 27.42
CA TYR A 236 -4.75 -10.44 26.91
C TYR A 236 -3.24 -10.39 27.22
N ILE A 237 -2.60 -9.24 27.09
CA ILE A 237 -1.20 -9.03 27.50
C ILE A 237 -1.00 -9.33 28.98
N VAL A 238 -1.87 -8.82 29.86
CA VAL A 238 -1.81 -9.12 31.30
C VAL A 238 -1.97 -10.62 31.55
N LYS A 239 -2.91 -11.28 30.84
CA LYS A 239 -3.09 -12.73 30.93
C LYS A 239 -1.80 -13.48 30.54
N ILE A 240 -1.12 -13.07 29.47
CA ILE A 240 0.13 -13.69 29.01
C ILE A 240 1.25 -13.47 30.03
N LEU A 241 1.37 -12.26 30.57
CA LEU A 241 2.36 -11.93 31.60
C LEU A 241 2.19 -12.78 32.86
N LEU A 242 0.95 -13.07 33.26
CA LEU A 242 0.64 -13.89 34.44
C LEU A 242 0.82 -15.40 34.20
N LEU A 243 0.46 -15.88 33.01
CA LEU A 243 0.50 -17.32 32.68
C LEU A 243 1.85 -17.77 32.09
N GLY A 244 2.70 -16.83 31.66
CA GLY A 244 3.99 -17.14 31.03
C GLY A 244 3.88 -17.82 29.66
N LEU A 245 2.72 -17.74 29.00
CA LEU A 245 2.45 -18.38 27.71
C LEU A 245 2.80 -17.44 26.55
N TRP A 246 4.11 -17.22 26.34
CA TRP A 246 4.65 -16.31 25.31
C TRP A 246 4.72 -16.92 23.90
N ASN A 247 4.55 -18.25 23.80
CA ASN A 247 4.76 -19.00 22.55
C ASN A 247 3.60 -18.91 21.54
N GLU A 248 2.53 -18.18 21.83
CA GLU A 248 1.48 -17.97 20.83
C GLU A 248 1.85 -16.83 19.88
N VAL A 249 2.11 -17.20 18.62
CA VAL A 249 2.35 -16.31 17.45
C VAL A 249 1.21 -15.27 17.24
N THR A 250 0.07 -15.45 17.93
CA THR A 250 -1.13 -14.62 17.79
C THR A 250 -0.95 -13.17 18.25
N ILE A 251 -0.09 -12.89 19.24
CA ILE A 251 0.03 -11.55 19.84
C ILE A 251 0.53 -10.53 18.82
N ASP A 252 1.52 -10.89 18.00
CA ASP A 252 2.20 -9.95 17.11
C ASP A 252 1.24 -9.39 16.06
N TRP A 253 0.41 -10.26 15.48
CA TRP A 253 -0.62 -9.86 14.52
C TRP A 253 -1.70 -8.97 15.14
N MET A 254 -2.04 -9.20 16.43
CA MET A 254 -2.96 -8.33 17.16
C MET A 254 -2.36 -6.95 17.42
N ILE A 255 -1.07 -6.86 17.75
CA ILE A 255 -0.36 -5.60 17.94
C ILE A 255 -0.25 -4.82 16.62
N ILE A 256 0.11 -5.50 15.52
CA ILE A 256 0.16 -4.90 14.18
C ILE A 256 -1.23 -4.36 13.80
N GLY A 257 -2.27 -5.17 13.95
CA GLY A 257 -3.65 -4.78 13.66
C GLY A 257 -4.09 -3.56 14.48
N PHE A 258 -3.88 -3.60 15.80
CA PHE A 258 -4.18 -2.48 16.68
C PHE A 258 -3.42 -1.21 16.30
N THR A 259 -2.14 -1.33 15.91
CA THR A 259 -1.32 -0.19 15.49
C THR A 259 -1.94 0.55 14.31
N PHE A 260 -2.33 -0.18 13.26
CA PHE A 260 -3.01 0.42 12.11
C PHE A 260 -4.34 1.07 12.49
N PHE A 261 -5.16 0.41 13.31
CA PHE A 261 -6.42 0.97 13.80
C PHE A 261 -6.21 2.23 14.64
N ALA A 262 -5.26 2.22 15.58
CA ALA A 262 -4.97 3.34 16.46
C ALA A 262 -4.45 4.56 15.68
N ILE A 263 -3.53 4.36 14.74
CA ILE A 263 -3.02 5.41 13.85
C ILE A 263 -4.15 5.96 12.98
N ALA A 264 -4.99 5.10 12.40
CA ALA A 264 -6.14 5.53 11.62
C ALA A 264 -7.08 6.39 12.47
N THR A 265 -7.47 5.93 13.66
CA THR A 265 -8.32 6.66 14.60
C THR A 265 -7.73 8.03 14.94
N TYR A 266 -6.44 8.09 15.24
CA TYR A 266 -5.74 9.34 15.50
C TYR A 266 -5.78 10.28 14.29
N MET A 267 -5.55 9.76 13.08
CA MET A 267 -5.65 10.53 11.84
C MET A 267 -7.06 11.06 11.59
N PHE A 268 -8.12 10.25 11.76
CA PHE A 268 -9.51 10.65 11.57
C PHE A 268 -9.98 11.74 12.56
N TRP A 269 -9.34 11.88 13.71
CA TRP A 269 -9.59 12.95 14.67
C TRP A 269 -9.00 14.32 14.26
N THR A 270 -8.00 14.35 13.38
CA THR A 270 -7.32 15.57 12.90
C THR A 270 -8.23 16.70 12.39
N PRO A 271 -9.26 16.44 11.55
CA PRO A 271 -10.16 17.49 11.07
C PRO A 271 -11.17 17.98 12.13
N LEU A 272 -11.36 17.23 13.22
CA LEU A 272 -12.42 17.49 14.21
C LEU A 272 -12.01 18.46 15.32
N VAL A 273 -10.71 18.64 15.54
CA VAL A 273 -10.21 19.43 16.67
C VAL A 273 -9.05 20.30 16.24
N GLU A 274 -9.04 21.56 16.64
CA GLU A 274 -7.92 22.47 16.39
C GLU A 274 -6.67 22.08 17.19
N ARG A 275 -6.87 21.58 18.41
CA ARG A 275 -5.85 20.94 19.24
C ARG A 275 -6.42 19.67 19.83
N LEU A 276 -5.91 18.51 19.42
CA LEU A 276 -6.27 17.25 20.08
C LEU A 276 -5.95 17.37 21.56
N HIS A 277 -6.90 16.95 22.42
CA HIS A 277 -6.64 16.89 23.86
C HIS A 277 -5.35 16.10 24.08
N SER A 278 -4.41 16.70 24.81
CA SER A 278 -3.13 16.08 25.16
C SER A 278 -3.31 14.67 25.71
N ASN A 279 -4.36 14.47 26.50
CA ASN A 279 -4.72 13.16 27.06
C ASN A 279 -5.03 12.11 25.99
N PHE A 280 -5.76 12.44 24.93
CA PHE A 280 -6.08 11.48 23.87
C PHE A 280 -4.86 11.13 23.02
N ARG A 281 -4.02 12.14 22.71
CA ARG A 281 -2.74 11.93 22.02
C ARG A 281 -1.84 11.00 22.84
N ASN A 282 -1.65 11.32 24.12
CA ASN A 282 -0.78 10.57 25.01
C ASN A 282 -1.33 9.17 25.29
N LEU A 283 -2.65 8.99 25.33
CA LEU A 283 -3.28 7.68 25.49
C LEU A 283 -2.99 6.78 24.28
N ILE A 284 -3.25 7.26 23.06
CA ILE A 284 -2.98 6.47 21.84
C ILE A 284 -1.49 6.20 21.70
N TRP A 285 -0.65 7.24 21.61
CA TRP A 285 0.77 7.05 21.35
C TRP A 285 1.51 6.41 22.53
N GLY A 286 1.06 6.63 23.76
CA GLY A 286 1.56 5.94 24.95
C GLY A 286 1.20 4.46 24.94
N SER A 287 -0.03 4.10 24.54
CA SER A 287 -0.39 2.68 24.36
C SER A 287 0.45 2.01 23.28
N LEU A 288 0.69 2.65 22.14
CA LEU A 288 1.54 2.12 21.07
C LEU A 288 2.99 1.94 21.53
N PHE A 289 3.51 2.88 22.32
CA PHE A 289 4.83 2.75 22.91
C PHE A 289 4.93 1.55 23.87
N VAL A 290 3.95 1.37 24.77
CA VAL A 290 3.90 0.21 25.67
C VAL A 290 3.79 -1.10 24.88
N LEU A 291 2.98 -1.12 23.82
CA LEU A 291 2.84 -2.30 22.96
C LEU A 291 4.12 -2.65 22.22
N SER A 292 4.91 -1.65 21.80
CA SER A 292 6.24 -1.88 21.23
C SER A 292 7.18 -2.54 22.25
N ILE A 293 7.20 -2.09 23.50
CA ILE A 293 8.00 -2.74 24.55
C ILE A 293 7.58 -4.22 24.73
N ILE A 294 6.29 -4.50 24.69
CA ILE A 294 5.78 -5.88 24.81
C ILE A 294 6.15 -6.71 23.58
N LEU A 295 6.09 -6.14 22.38
CA LEU A 295 6.50 -6.80 21.14
C LEU A 295 8.01 -7.11 21.17
N ALA A 296 8.84 -6.18 21.63
CA ALA A 296 10.27 -6.40 21.86
C ALA A 296 10.54 -7.55 22.83
N LEU A 297 9.79 -7.62 23.94
CA LEU A 297 9.89 -8.71 24.91
C LEU A 297 9.47 -10.07 24.30
N SER A 298 8.39 -10.08 23.52
CA SER A 298 7.92 -11.27 22.79
C SER A 298 9.00 -11.80 21.85
N ILE A 299 9.62 -10.92 21.06
CA ILE A 299 10.72 -11.26 20.16
C ILE A 299 11.92 -11.80 20.95
N TRP A 300 12.31 -11.14 22.04
CA TRP A 300 13.44 -11.53 22.87
C TRP A 300 13.30 -12.94 23.44
N ILE A 301 12.12 -13.29 23.98
CA ILE A 301 11.86 -14.62 24.53
C ILE A 301 11.96 -15.68 23.43
N ARG A 302 11.39 -15.42 22.26
CA ARG A 302 11.45 -16.33 21.11
C ARG A 302 12.86 -16.57 20.59
N LEU A 303 13.72 -15.55 20.63
CA LEU A 303 15.14 -15.70 20.29
C LEU A 303 15.86 -16.64 21.27
N ILE A 304 15.53 -16.58 22.56
CA ILE A 304 16.07 -17.52 23.57
C ILE A 304 15.54 -18.93 23.34
N ASP A 305 14.28 -19.08 22.95
CA ASP A 305 13.64 -20.37 22.67
C ASP A 305 14.12 -21.03 21.35
N GLY A 306 15.10 -20.41 20.67
CA GLY A 306 15.79 -21.00 19.52
C GLY A 306 15.22 -20.62 18.15
N LEU A 307 14.28 -19.66 18.08
CA LEU A 307 13.86 -19.11 16.78
C LEU A 307 14.97 -18.25 16.18
N THR A 308 15.22 -18.45 14.88
CA THR A 308 16.22 -17.68 14.13
C THR A 308 15.77 -16.24 13.90
N LEU A 309 16.72 -15.30 13.95
CA LEU A 309 16.48 -13.87 13.65
C LEU A 309 15.79 -13.65 12.29
N GLU A 310 16.11 -14.46 11.28
CA GLU A 310 15.52 -14.38 9.94
C GLU A 310 13.99 -14.52 9.94
N MET A 311 13.45 -15.39 10.80
CA MET A 311 12.00 -15.60 10.92
C MET A 311 11.30 -14.43 11.62
N LEU A 312 12.01 -13.72 12.50
CA LEU A 312 11.48 -12.62 13.30
C LEU A 312 11.82 -11.24 12.73
N TYR A 313 12.63 -11.19 11.67
CA TYR A 313 13.20 -9.95 11.14
C TYR A 313 12.14 -8.91 10.78
N LEU A 314 11.08 -9.29 10.06
CA LEU A 314 10.00 -8.36 9.69
C LEU A 314 9.25 -7.81 10.92
N ILE A 315 9.06 -8.63 11.95
CA ILE A 315 8.38 -8.23 13.19
C ILE A 315 9.27 -7.29 13.99
N LEU A 316 10.57 -7.61 14.10
CA LEU A 316 11.57 -6.76 14.76
C LEU A 316 11.70 -5.41 14.07
N LEU A 317 11.73 -5.39 12.74
CA LEU A 317 11.81 -4.17 11.96
C LEU A 317 10.56 -3.29 12.15
N PHE A 318 9.37 -3.92 12.19
CA PHE A 318 8.11 -3.25 12.51
C PHE A 318 8.11 -2.70 13.94
N ASP A 319 8.62 -3.46 14.91
CA ASP A 319 8.70 -3.04 16.31
C ASP A 319 9.62 -1.83 16.50
N VAL A 320 10.82 -1.87 15.91
CA VAL A 320 11.75 -0.73 15.94
C VAL A 320 11.11 0.51 15.32
N TRP A 321 10.41 0.35 14.19
CA TRP A 321 9.66 1.45 13.59
C TRP A 321 8.57 1.99 14.54
N LEU A 322 7.78 1.09 15.16
CA LEU A 322 6.71 1.45 16.09
C LEU A 322 7.24 2.19 17.32
N MET A 323 8.38 1.76 17.86
CA MET A 323 9.05 2.41 18.99
C MET A 323 9.48 3.83 18.63
N LEU A 324 10.14 4.00 17.48
CA LEU A 324 10.62 5.31 17.04
C LEU A 324 9.48 6.29 16.75
N ILE A 325 8.44 5.83 16.06
CA ILE A 325 7.32 6.70 15.70
C ILE A 325 6.48 7.07 16.92
N SER A 326 6.28 6.14 17.86
CA SER A 326 5.56 6.44 19.11
C SER A 326 6.30 7.45 19.98
N LEU A 327 7.63 7.31 20.12
CA LEU A 327 8.46 8.32 20.81
C LEU A 327 8.39 9.68 20.11
N TYR A 328 8.44 9.71 18.77
CA TYR A 328 8.33 10.94 18.00
C TYR A 328 7.02 11.69 18.29
N PHE A 329 5.86 11.03 18.30
CA PHE A 329 4.58 11.69 18.60
C PHE A 329 4.35 12.00 20.09
N LEU A 330 5.05 11.31 21.00
CA LEU A 330 5.02 11.62 22.42
C LEU A 330 5.81 12.88 22.74
N PHE A 331 7.06 12.98 22.25
CA PHE A 331 7.96 14.09 22.56
C PHE A 331 7.69 15.37 21.74
N PHE A 332 7.31 15.25 20.47
CA PHE A 332 7.10 16.41 19.61
C PHE A 332 5.61 16.77 19.51
N GLU A 333 5.20 17.88 20.13
CA GLU A 333 3.80 18.35 20.10
C GLU A 333 3.31 18.71 18.67
N ASN A 334 4.24 19.13 17.80
CA ASN A 334 3.97 19.45 16.39
C ASN A 334 4.42 18.32 15.42
N ALA A 335 4.39 17.07 15.87
CA ALA A 335 4.74 15.91 15.06
C ALA A 335 3.94 15.87 13.74
N SER A 336 4.64 15.79 12.61
CA SER A 336 3.99 15.81 11.30
C SER A 336 3.71 14.41 10.77
N TYR A 337 2.53 14.19 10.15
CA TYR A 337 2.16 12.88 9.58
C TYR A 337 3.04 12.48 8.39
N LYS A 338 3.74 13.45 7.77
CA LYS A 338 4.72 13.19 6.73
C LYS A 338 5.78 12.19 7.18
N TRP A 339 6.31 12.37 8.40
CA TRP A 339 7.37 11.51 8.93
C TRP A 339 6.86 10.10 9.29
N LEU A 340 5.57 9.96 9.62
CA LEU A 340 4.93 8.65 9.81
C LEU A 340 4.93 7.85 8.51
N PHE A 341 4.42 8.43 7.42
CA PHE A 341 4.38 7.74 6.13
C PHE A 341 5.75 7.58 5.48
N PHE A 342 6.65 8.55 5.67
CA PHE A 342 8.03 8.45 5.20
C PHE A 342 8.78 7.32 5.90
N SER A 343 8.71 7.26 7.24
CA SER A 343 9.42 6.24 8.01
C SER A 343 8.92 4.83 7.67
N ILE A 344 7.62 4.57 7.60
CA ILE A 344 7.13 3.22 7.26
C ILE A 344 7.57 2.79 5.85
N SER A 345 7.52 3.71 4.88
CA SER A 345 7.99 3.45 3.52
C SER A 345 9.48 3.14 3.48
N LEU A 346 10.29 3.88 4.26
CA LEU A 346 11.73 3.67 4.38
C LEU A 346 12.05 2.34 5.07
N PHE A 347 11.38 2.00 6.18
CA PHE A 347 11.59 0.74 6.89
C PHE A 347 11.23 -0.47 6.01
N ILE A 348 10.13 -0.42 5.26
CA ILE A 348 9.80 -1.49 4.31
C ILE A 348 10.83 -1.56 3.17
N GLY A 349 11.39 -0.43 2.74
CA GLY A 349 12.51 -0.42 1.79
C GLY A 349 13.78 -1.05 2.36
N LEU A 350 14.10 -0.77 3.63
CA LEU A 350 15.25 -1.36 4.33
C LEU A 350 15.10 -2.86 4.55
N SER A 351 13.86 -3.37 4.67
CA SER A 351 13.63 -4.82 4.77
C SER A 351 14.13 -5.61 3.56
N GLN A 352 14.40 -4.92 2.45
CA GLN A 352 14.97 -5.52 1.24
C GLN A 352 16.50 -5.64 1.28
N SER A 353 17.16 -5.00 2.24
CA SER A 353 18.63 -4.88 2.29
C SER A 353 19.37 -6.18 2.65
N GLU A 354 18.76 -7.08 3.42
CA GLU A 354 19.34 -8.40 3.73
C GLU A 354 19.71 -9.17 2.46
N TYR A 355 18.93 -9.01 1.39
CA TYR A 355 19.19 -9.69 0.12
C TYR A 355 20.17 -8.98 -0.79
N VAL A 356 20.41 -7.69 -0.61
CA VAL A 356 21.55 -7.03 -1.26
C VAL A 356 22.84 -7.63 -0.72
N ILE A 357 22.87 -7.94 0.58
CA ILE A 357 24.00 -8.60 1.24
C ILE A 357 24.11 -10.05 0.77
N ASP A 358 23.02 -10.83 0.75
CA ASP A 358 23.05 -12.21 0.23
C ASP A 358 23.45 -12.29 -1.26
N TRP A 359 22.99 -11.35 -2.08
CA TRP A 359 23.35 -11.26 -3.49
C TRP A 359 24.82 -10.84 -3.69
N LEU A 360 25.34 -9.91 -2.89
CA LEU A 360 26.76 -9.56 -2.89
C LEU A 360 27.64 -10.74 -2.45
N LEU A 361 27.19 -11.53 -1.47
CA LEU A 361 27.88 -12.73 -1.01
C LEU A 361 27.86 -13.84 -2.07
N LEU A 362 26.79 -13.97 -2.86
CA LEU A 362 26.70 -14.87 -4.00
C LEU A 362 27.61 -14.47 -5.17
N LEU A 363 27.84 -13.18 -5.41
CA LEU A 363 28.77 -12.67 -6.42
C LEU A 363 30.24 -12.78 -6.01
N MET A 364 30.52 -12.85 -4.71
CA MET A 364 31.86 -13.05 -4.15
C MET A 364 32.27 -14.53 -4.05
N ARG A 365 31.34 -15.45 -4.33
CA ARG A 365 31.57 -16.90 -4.42
C ARG A 365 31.73 -17.32 -5.87
#